data_AF-A0A8T7AXD8-F1
#
_entry.id   AF-A0A8T7AXD8-F1
#
_cell.length_a   1.000
_cell.length_b   1.000
_cell.length_c   1.000
_cell.angle_alpha   90.00
_cell.angle_beta   90.00
_cell.angle_gamma   90.00
#
_symmetry.space_group_name_H-M   'P 1'
#
loop_
_entity.id
_entity.type
_entity.pdbx_description
1 polymer ?
#
loop_
_entity_poly.entity_id
_entity_poly.type
_entity_poly.pdbx_seq_one_letter_code
_entity_poly.pdbx_strand_id
1 'polypeptide(L)'
;MSGEIVGIAVVLGILAGLLVGVPLWRHRQGGLAVAGVIAVVALLPLAVLALYTRVTSYPWDQQELVTAPPQGSPAQVLEMVSQLAERMETEPTVEGLSMLGQSYRTLERFEESVEAWHRAWEMTEGEDPIVSISYAEALIIVDRDTLLTSAGELLEKALLQAPFEPRALFYSALSRIAKGDYDIAEARLVQLLNNPELPEQLRLVVQDQLTALNARQAAEGGASAANSSEEAAGPAIAVTVSIDSALSVPPRAILYVFAREADSAGAPPIAVKRVPATDFPAEIVLTDRDAMVAGRKLADAAALEVTARISATGNAIASAGDIYGTVRPAWSGESVSFDLVIDSVVAE
;
A
#
# COMPACT_ATOMS: atom_id res chain seq x y z
N MET A 1 5.23 -22.68 -23.13
CA MET A 1 5.78 -21.49 -23.81
C MET A 1 7.12 -21.72 -24.55
N SER A 2 7.75 -22.91 -24.52
CA SER A 2 9.06 -23.12 -25.18
C SER A 2 8.99 -23.27 -26.71
N GLY A 3 7.92 -23.84 -27.26
CA GLY A 3 7.78 -24.07 -28.71
C GLY A 3 7.59 -22.78 -29.52
N GLU A 4 6.93 -21.77 -28.96
CA GLU A 4 6.63 -20.51 -29.65
C GLU A 4 7.88 -19.64 -29.81
N ILE A 5 8.75 -19.59 -28.80
CA ILE A 5 10.00 -18.83 -28.84
C ILE A 5 10.99 -19.45 -29.83
N VAL A 6 11.09 -20.79 -29.85
CA VAL A 6 11.90 -21.52 -30.83
C VAL A 6 11.33 -21.31 -32.24
N GLY A 7 10.01 -21.34 -32.40
CA GLY A 7 9.34 -21.04 -33.66
C GLY A 7 9.65 -19.64 -34.18
N ILE A 8 9.57 -18.61 -33.31
CA ILE A 8 9.89 -17.23 -33.66
C ILE A 8 11.36 -17.07 -34.04
N ALA A 9 12.28 -17.69 -33.28
CA ALA A 9 13.72 -17.63 -33.58
C ALA A 9 14.06 -18.28 -34.93
N VAL A 10 13.44 -19.42 -35.26
CA VAL A 10 13.62 -20.10 -36.55
C VAL A 10 13.07 -19.24 -37.70
N VAL A 11 11.88 -18.66 -37.53
CA VAL A 11 11.26 -17.78 -38.54
C VAL A 11 12.12 -16.55 -38.78
N LEU A 12 12.60 -15.88 -37.73
CA LEU A 12 13.48 -14.71 -37.86
C LEU A 12 14.83 -15.07 -38.52
N GLY A 13 15.39 -16.24 -38.22
CA GLY A 13 16.60 -16.73 -38.86
C GLY A 13 16.43 -16.97 -40.37
N ILE A 14 15.31 -17.59 -40.76
CA ILE A 14 14.96 -17.79 -42.18
C ILE A 14 14.74 -16.43 -42.87
N LEU A 15 14.03 -15.52 -42.22
CA LEU A 15 13.69 -14.21 -42.79
C LEU A 15 14.94 -13.35 -42.96
N ALA A 16 15.85 -13.33 -41.99
CA ALA A 16 17.16 -12.68 -42.11
C ALA A 16 18.03 -13.32 -43.21
N GLY A 17 18.03 -14.65 -43.31
CA GLY A 17 18.72 -15.39 -44.37
C GLY A 17 18.21 -15.05 -45.77
N LEU A 18 16.90 -14.87 -45.93
CA LEU A 18 16.29 -14.43 -47.20
C LEU A 18 16.61 -12.97 -47.50
N LEU A 19 16.53 -12.08 -46.51
CA LEU A 19 16.75 -10.64 -46.68
C LEU A 19 18.20 -10.32 -47.10
N VAL A 20 19.16 -11.11 -46.64
CA VAL A 20 20.58 -10.96 -46.97
C VAL A 20 20.98 -11.83 -48.18
N GLY A 21 20.51 -13.08 -48.23
CA GLY A 21 20.90 -14.04 -49.26
C GLY A 21 20.35 -13.73 -50.66
N VAL A 22 19.12 -13.22 -50.76
CA VAL A 22 18.48 -12.89 -52.04
C VAL A 22 19.19 -11.73 -52.78
N PRO A 23 19.51 -10.59 -52.15
CA PRO A 23 20.23 -9.52 -52.85
C PRO A 23 21.68 -9.89 -53.19
N LEU A 24 22.37 -10.69 -52.36
CA LEU A 24 23.73 -11.16 -52.62
C LEU A 24 23.82 -12.17 -53.78
N TRP A 25 22.81 -13.03 -53.94
CA TRP A 25 22.71 -13.89 -55.13
C TRP A 25 22.57 -13.04 -56.41
N ARG A 26 21.83 -11.94 -56.32
CA ARG A 26 21.48 -11.09 -57.46
C ARG A 26 22.65 -10.28 -58.01
N HIS A 27 23.75 -10.12 -57.27
CA HIS A 27 24.97 -9.42 -57.69
C HIS A 27 26.18 -10.36 -57.64
N ARG A 28 26.21 -11.34 -58.55
CA ARG A 28 27.30 -12.32 -58.70
C ARG A 28 28.54 -11.71 -59.36
N GLN A 29 29.62 -11.54 -58.61
CA GLN A 29 30.99 -11.67 -59.12
C GLN A 29 31.85 -12.45 -58.10
N GLY A 30 32.14 -13.72 -58.38
CA GLY A 30 33.09 -14.56 -57.63
C GLY A 30 32.46 -15.62 -56.71
N GLY A 31 32.79 -16.90 -56.95
CA GLY A 31 32.27 -18.05 -56.19
C GLY A 31 32.63 -18.09 -54.70
N LEU A 32 33.67 -17.35 -54.29
CA LEU A 32 34.10 -17.25 -52.89
C LEU A 32 33.14 -16.43 -52.02
N ALA A 33 32.42 -15.46 -52.58
CA ALA A 33 31.47 -14.63 -51.84
C ALA A 33 30.20 -15.41 -51.43
N VAL A 34 29.75 -16.34 -52.27
CA VAL A 34 28.57 -17.18 -52.00
C VAL A 34 28.87 -18.19 -50.89
N ALA A 35 30.07 -18.79 -50.90
CA ALA A 35 30.50 -19.72 -49.85
C ALA A 35 30.65 -19.04 -48.48
N GLY A 36 31.17 -17.80 -48.45
CA GLY A 36 31.29 -17.02 -47.21
C GLY A 36 29.94 -16.66 -46.58
N VAL A 37 28.95 -16.29 -47.39
CA VAL A 37 27.60 -15.96 -46.90
C VAL A 37 26.88 -17.19 -46.35
N ILE A 38 26.99 -18.34 -47.03
CA ILE A 38 26.42 -19.61 -46.54
C ILE A 38 27.07 -20.02 -45.22
N ALA A 39 28.40 -19.89 -45.11
CA ALA A 39 29.12 -20.20 -43.88
C ALA A 39 28.68 -19.28 -42.73
N VAL A 40 28.53 -17.97 -42.96
CA VAL A 40 28.06 -17.03 -41.93
C VAL A 40 26.61 -17.34 -41.53
N VAL A 41 25.69 -17.54 -42.48
CA VAL A 41 24.28 -17.86 -42.17
C VAL A 41 24.13 -19.17 -41.41
N ALA A 42 25.00 -20.16 -41.64
CA ALA A 42 24.98 -21.43 -40.92
C ALA A 42 25.68 -21.35 -39.55
N LEU A 43 26.82 -20.68 -39.47
CA LEU A 43 27.66 -20.66 -38.26
C LEU A 43 27.18 -19.65 -37.21
N LEU A 44 26.56 -18.55 -37.62
CA LEU A 44 26.07 -17.52 -36.70
C LEU A 44 24.97 -18.05 -35.76
N PRO A 45 23.91 -18.76 -36.21
CA PRO A 45 22.92 -19.35 -35.30
C PRO A 45 23.52 -20.45 -34.42
N LEU A 46 24.47 -21.24 -34.92
CA LEU A 46 25.19 -22.24 -34.13
C LEU A 46 26.06 -21.60 -33.04
N ALA A 47 26.75 -20.49 -33.36
CA ALA A 47 27.55 -19.74 -32.40
C ALA A 47 26.67 -19.06 -31.35
N VAL A 48 25.52 -18.51 -31.75
CA VAL A 48 24.52 -17.96 -30.82
C VAL A 48 23.98 -19.05 -29.91
N LEU A 49 23.65 -20.24 -30.43
CA LEU A 49 23.20 -21.38 -29.63
C LEU A 49 24.29 -21.89 -28.65
N ALA A 50 25.53 -21.98 -29.10
CA ALA A 50 26.67 -22.38 -28.27
C ALA A 50 26.98 -21.33 -27.17
N LEU A 51 26.87 -20.04 -27.49
CA LEU A 51 27.02 -18.97 -26.52
C LEU A 51 25.85 -18.96 -25.53
N TYR A 52 24.63 -19.20 -26.03
CA TYR A 52 23.42 -19.29 -25.22
C TYR A 52 23.57 -20.37 -24.15
N THR A 53 23.97 -21.59 -24.53
CA THR A 53 24.19 -22.70 -23.59
C THR A 53 25.35 -22.50 -22.61
N ARG A 54 26.32 -21.63 -22.93
CA ARG A 54 27.44 -21.30 -22.04
C ARG A 54 27.17 -20.12 -21.09
N VAL A 55 26.39 -19.14 -21.53
CA VAL A 55 26.10 -17.91 -20.77
C VAL A 55 24.82 -18.06 -19.94
N THR A 56 23.86 -18.86 -20.40
CA THR A 56 22.64 -19.11 -19.65
C THR A 56 22.85 -20.22 -18.61
N SER A 57 22.50 -19.94 -17.37
CA SER A 57 22.36 -20.92 -16.28
C SER A 57 20.92 -21.45 -16.17
N TYR A 58 20.08 -21.18 -17.17
CA TYR A 58 18.67 -21.57 -17.18
C TYR A 58 18.51 -23.07 -17.44
N PRO A 59 17.89 -23.86 -16.55
CA PRO A 59 17.76 -25.31 -16.69
C PRO A 59 16.60 -25.68 -17.64
N TRP A 60 16.89 -25.74 -18.94
CA TRP A 60 15.92 -26.07 -20.00
C TRP A 60 15.38 -27.52 -19.92
N ASP A 61 16.07 -28.38 -19.18
CA ASP A 61 15.71 -29.76 -18.86
C ASP A 61 14.67 -29.86 -17.73
N GLN A 62 14.33 -28.76 -17.05
CA GLN A 62 13.38 -28.72 -15.94
C GLN A 62 11.95 -28.38 -16.33
N GLN A 63 11.53 -28.74 -17.56
CA GLN A 63 10.19 -28.39 -18.05
C GLN A 63 9.04 -29.18 -17.39
N GLU A 64 9.33 -30.13 -16.48
CA GLU A 64 8.33 -30.80 -15.65
C GLU A 64 8.00 -30.06 -14.33
N LEU A 65 8.75 -29.01 -13.96
CA LEU A 65 8.60 -28.34 -12.65
C LEU A 65 7.43 -27.34 -12.53
N VAL A 66 6.61 -27.18 -13.56
CA VAL A 66 5.48 -26.22 -13.54
C VAL A 66 4.11 -26.91 -13.41
N THR A 67 4.03 -28.25 -13.34
CA THR A 67 2.75 -28.96 -13.13
C THR A 67 2.77 -30.08 -12.10
N ALA A 68 3.90 -30.36 -11.46
CA ALA A 68 3.95 -31.27 -10.31
C ALA A 68 3.85 -30.48 -8.99
N PRO A 69 3.05 -30.93 -8.00
CA PRO A 69 3.26 -30.50 -6.62
C PRO A 69 4.71 -30.84 -6.23
N PRO A 70 5.34 -30.13 -5.27
CA PRO A 70 6.74 -30.35 -4.92
C PRO A 70 6.98 -31.84 -4.63
N GLN A 71 7.63 -32.55 -5.55
CA GLN A 71 7.94 -33.97 -5.44
C GLN A 71 9.28 -34.12 -4.73
N GLY A 72 9.31 -33.71 -3.47
CA GLY A 72 10.20 -34.26 -2.47
C GLY A 72 9.32 -35.01 -1.48
N SER A 73 9.69 -36.22 -1.09
CA SER A 73 9.02 -36.82 0.07
C SER A 73 9.14 -35.85 1.25
N PRO A 74 8.15 -35.74 2.17
CA PRO A 74 8.26 -34.87 3.34
C PRO A 74 9.58 -35.07 4.10
N ALA A 75 10.10 -36.30 4.13
CA ALA A 75 11.40 -36.65 4.70
C ALA A 75 12.59 -35.96 3.99
N GLN A 76 12.55 -35.88 2.65
CA GLN A 76 13.62 -35.25 1.87
C GLN A 76 13.65 -33.73 2.05
N VAL A 77 12.48 -33.09 2.18
CA VAL A 77 12.38 -31.65 2.49
C VAL A 77 12.97 -31.38 3.88
N LEU A 78 12.64 -32.20 4.87
CA LEU A 78 13.21 -32.09 6.22
C LEU A 78 14.73 -32.29 6.22
N GLU A 79 15.25 -33.23 5.43
CA GLU A 79 16.68 -33.46 5.30
C GLU A 79 17.40 -32.25 4.69
N MET A 80 16.87 -31.67 3.61
CA MET A 80 17.43 -30.46 2.99
C MET A 80 17.47 -29.28 3.97
N VAL A 81 16.41 -29.07 4.74
CA VAL A 81 16.35 -28.02 5.77
C VAL A 81 17.36 -28.30 6.88
N SER A 82 17.56 -29.56 7.28
CA SER A 82 18.55 -29.92 8.29
C SER A 82 19.99 -29.66 7.84
N GLN A 83 20.32 -29.97 6.57
CA GLN A 83 21.64 -29.69 6.00
C GLN A 83 21.89 -28.19 5.86
N LEU A 84 20.85 -27.42 5.52
CA LEU A 84 20.93 -25.96 5.49
C LEU A 84 21.17 -25.41 6.90
N ALA A 85 20.43 -25.90 7.90
CA ALA A 85 20.59 -25.50 9.29
C ALA A 85 22.03 -25.77 9.78
N GLU A 86 22.57 -26.96 9.53
CA GLU A 86 23.95 -27.31 9.90
C GLU A 86 24.97 -26.36 9.26
N ARG A 87 24.81 -26.04 7.96
CA ARG A 87 25.69 -25.08 7.30
C ARG A 87 25.60 -23.69 7.92
N MET A 88 24.41 -23.25 8.31
CA MET A 88 24.20 -21.93 8.94
C MET A 88 24.72 -21.87 10.39
N GLU A 89 24.97 -23.00 11.05
CA GLU A 89 25.71 -23.02 12.30
C GLU A 89 27.21 -22.74 12.10
N THR A 90 27.80 -23.24 11.01
CA THR A 90 29.25 -23.09 10.76
C THR A 90 29.60 -21.84 9.96
N GLU A 91 28.81 -21.50 8.95
CA GLU A 91 29.05 -20.41 8.00
C GLU A 91 27.73 -19.65 7.76
N PRO A 92 27.26 -18.83 8.72
CA PRO A 92 26.02 -18.11 8.60
C PRO A 92 26.09 -17.03 7.51
N THR A 93 25.05 -16.95 6.69
CA THR A 93 24.82 -15.83 5.76
C THR A 93 23.40 -15.31 5.93
N VAL A 94 23.18 -14.02 5.64
CA VAL A 94 21.85 -13.41 5.74
C VAL A 94 20.85 -14.13 4.84
N GLU A 95 21.24 -14.45 3.59
CA GLU A 95 20.39 -15.17 2.65
C GLU A 95 20.07 -16.59 3.12
N GLY A 96 21.08 -17.32 3.64
CA GLY A 96 20.90 -18.69 4.11
C GLY A 96 20.02 -18.77 5.36
N LEU A 97 20.19 -17.85 6.31
CA LEU A 97 19.34 -17.72 7.49
C LEU A 97 17.92 -17.29 7.12
N SER A 98 17.76 -16.40 6.13
CA SER A 98 16.45 -16.00 5.61
C SER A 98 15.70 -17.17 4.96
N MET A 99 16.41 -17.97 4.15
CA MET A 99 15.86 -19.20 3.58
C MET A 99 15.46 -20.21 4.65
N LEU A 100 16.29 -20.34 5.70
CA LEU A 100 16.03 -21.22 6.82
C LEU A 100 14.78 -20.78 7.60
N GLY A 101 14.65 -19.50 7.90
CA GLY A 101 13.49 -18.91 8.55
C GLY A 101 12.19 -19.15 7.76
N GLN A 102 12.20 -18.94 6.45
CA GLN A 102 11.05 -19.22 5.58
C GLN A 102 10.72 -20.72 5.51
N SER A 103 11.74 -21.58 5.51
CA SER A 103 11.56 -23.04 5.50
C SER A 103 10.93 -23.53 6.80
N TYR A 104 11.41 -23.05 7.94
CA TYR A 104 10.84 -23.38 9.25
C TYR A 104 9.39 -22.92 9.37
N ARG A 105 9.05 -21.71 8.90
CA ARG A 105 7.66 -21.25 8.84
C ARG A 105 6.77 -22.17 8.01
N THR A 106 7.26 -22.63 6.85
CA THR A 106 6.51 -23.53 5.95
C THR A 106 6.29 -24.91 6.58
N LEU A 107 7.23 -25.35 7.41
CA LEU A 107 7.15 -26.59 8.18
C LEU A 107 6.42 -26.42 9.53
N GLU A 108 5.80 -25.26 9.77
CA GLU A 108 5.10 -24.91 11.02
C GLU A 108 6.00 -24.96 12.28
N ARG A 109 7.31 -24.82 12.09
CA ARG A 109 8.34 -24.73 13.14
C ARG A 109 8.58 -23.26 13.47
N PHE A 110 7.60 -22.62 14.10
CA PHE A 110 7.55 -21.16 14.20
C PHE A 110 8.64 -20.60 15.12
N GLU A 111 8.96 -21.27 16.22
CA GLU A 111 10.01 -20.86 17.15
C GLU A 111 11.39 -20.88 16.48
N GLU A 112 11.71 -21.93 15.71
CA GLU A 112 12.97 -21.98 14.96
C GLU A 112 13.00 -20.96 13.80
N SER A 113 11.83 -20.62 13.24
CA SER A 113 11.71 -19.54 12.26
C SER A 113 12.11 -18.19 12.88
N VAL A 114 11.59 -17.88 14.08
CA VAL A 114 11.93 -16.67 14.82
C VAL A 114 13.44 -16.59 15.06
N GLU A 115 14.08 -17.68 15.50
CA GLU A 115 15.53 -17.71 15.76
C GLU A 115 16.35 -17.47 14.49
N ALA A 116 16.01 -18.13 13.38
CA ALA A 116 16.72 -17.94 12.12
C ALA A 116 16.60 -16.50 11.61
N TRP A 117 15.41 -15.89 11.70
CA TRP A 117 15.20 -14.49 11.33
C TRP A 117 15.86 -13.51 12.29
N HIS A 118 15.90 -13.80 13.59
CA HIS A 118 16.62 -13.00 14.58
C HIS A 118 18.11 -12.93 14.25
N ARG A 119 18.75 -14.07 14.00
CA ARG A 119 20.17 -14.12 13.61
C ARG A 119 20.44 -13.36 12.30
N ALA A 120 19.55 -13.48 11.31
CA ALA A 120 19.66 -12.70 10.07
C ALA A 120 19.54 -11.18 10.32
N TRP A 121 18.64 -10.80 11.23
CA TRP A 121 18.42 -9.40 11.63
C TRP A 121 19.64 -8.83 12.36
N GLU A 122 20.26 -9.59 13.26
CA GLU A 122 21.51 -9.19 13.94
C GLU A 122 22.66 -9.00 12.95
N MET A 123 22.79 -9.88 11.95
CA MET A 123 23.84 -9.78 10.92
C MET A 123 23.69 -8.54 10.02
N THR A 124 22.48 -8.03 9.87
CA THR A 124 22.21 -6.79 9.12
C THR A 124 22.15 -5.56 10.05
N GLU A 125 22.47 -5.71 11.33
CA GLU A 125 22.37 -4.67 12.36
C GLU A 125 20.97 -4.02 12.44
N GLY A 126 19.94 -4.74 11.99
CA GLY A 126 18.57 -4.24 11.85
C GLY A 126 18.43 -3.08 10.86
N GLU A 127 19.30 -3.01 9.85
CA GLU A 127 19.27 -2.05 8.75
C GLU A 127 18.59 -2.59 7.49
N ASP A 128 18.49 -3.91 7.31
CA ASP A 128 17.75 -4.48 6.18
C ASP A 128 16.23 -4.48 6.51
N PRO A 129 15.41 -3.75 5.74
CA PRO A 129 13.99 -3.63 6.02
C PRO A 129 13.25 -4.95 5.75
N ILE A 130 13.65 -5.74 4.75
CA ILE A 130 12.99 -7.00 4.40
C ILE A 130 13.24 -8.06 5.46
N VAL A 131 14.46 -8.12 5.98
CA VAL A 131 14.81 -9.01 7.11
C VAL A 131 14.06 -8.57 8.36
N SER A 132 14.01 -7.27 8.66
CA SER A 132 13.30 -6.73 9.82
C SER A 132 11.80 -7.03 9.77
N ILE A 133 11.15 -6.87 8.61
CA ILE A 133 9.73 -7.20 8.40
C ILE A 133 9.49 -8.70 8.58
N SER A 134 10.37 -9.54 8.05
CA SER A 134 10.21 -11.01 8.11
C SER A 134 10.44 -11.53 9.54
N TYR A 135 11.35 -10.92 10.29
CA TYR A 135 11.53 -11.20 11.71
C TYR A 135 10.31 -10.77 12.53
N ALA A 136 9.78 -9.57 12.30
CA ALA A 136 8.56 -9.11 12.95
C ALA A 136 7.35 -10.03 12.64
N GLU A 137 7.20 -10.47 11.39
CA GLU A 137 6.18 -11.44 10.99
C GLU A 137 6.33 -12.78 11.75
N ALA A 138 7.55 -13.29 11.89
CA ALA A 138 7.81 -14.51 12.65
C ALA A 138 7.41 -14.36 14.13
N LEU A 139 7.73 -13.22 14.76
CA LEU A 139 7.32 -12.91 16.13
C LEU A 139 5.80 -12.90 16.28
N ILE A 140 5.08 -12.26 15.35
CA ILE A 140 3.61 -12.15 15.37
C ILE A 140 2.93 -13.52 15.23
N ILE A 141 3.53 -14.43 14.45
CA ILE A 141 3.00 -15.78 14.26
C ILE A 141 3.06 -16.58 15.56
N VAL A 142 4.17 -16.49 16.30
CA VAL A 142 4.35 -17.17 17.59
C VAL A 142 3.50 -16.51 18.68
N ASP A 143 3.56 -15.20 18.79
CA ASP A 143 2.83 -14.42 19.78
C ASP A 143 2.24 -13.15 19.14
N ARG A 144 0.92 -13.14 18.98
CA ARG A 144 0.20 -12.03 18.35
C ARG A 144 0.30 -10.73 19.14
N ASP A 145 0.55 -10.79 20.44
CA ASP A 145 0.63 -9.59 21.29
C ASP A 145 1.91 -8.78 20.98
N THR A 146 2.93 -9.43 20.40
CA THR A 146 4.15 -8.75 19.94
C THR A 146 3.87 -7.69 18.87
N LEU A 147 2.75 -7.80 18.13
CA LEU A 147 2.30 -6.80 17.15
C LEU A 147 2.09 -5.42 17.79
N LEU A 148 1.71 -5.37 19.06
CA LEU A 148 1.48 -4.13 19.80
C LEU A 148 2.75 -3.60 20.46
N THR A 149 3.79 -4.43 20.55
CA THR A 149 5.08 -4.15 21.21
C THR A 149 6.23 -4.27 20.22
N SER A 150 7.12 -5.26 20.39
CA SER A 150 8.40 -5.37 19.69
C SER A 150 8.27 -5.55 18.17
N ALA A 151 7.38 -6.43 17.70
CA ALA A 151 7.18 -6.65 16.27
C ALA A 151 6.56 -5.41 15.61
N GLY A 152 5.63 -4.74 16.30
CA GLY A 152 5.06 -3.47 15.84
C GLY A 152 6.12 -2.39 15.65
N GLU A 153 7.02 -2.20 16.62
CA GLU A 153 8.11 -1.23 16.54
C GLU A 153 9.08 -1.51 15.38
N LEU A 154 9.42 -2.79 15.16
CA LEU A 154 10.24 -3.23 14.02
C LEU A 154 9.58 -2.88 12.68
N LEU A 155 8.27 -3.12 12.53
CA LEU A 155 7.52 -2.81 11.31
C LEU A 155 7.49 -1.30 11.03
N GLU A 156 7.26 -0.48 12.06
CA GLU A 156 7.26 0.98 11.93
C GLU A 156 8.63 1.51 11.50
N LYS A 157 9.72 0.97 12.08
CA LYS A 157 11.09 1.33 11.68
C LYS A 157 11.36 0.91 10.24
N ALA A 158 10.98 -0.31 9.85
CA ALA A 158 11.20 -0.83 8.50
C ALA A 158 10.44 -0.03 7.43
N LEU A 159 9.22 0.45 7.74
CA LEU A 159 8.44 1.31 6.84
C LEU A 159 9.13 2.65 6.52
N LEU A 160 10.05 3.13 7.36
CA LEU A 160 10.83 4.34 7.04
C LEU A 160 11.75 4.14 5.83
N GLN A 161 12.19 2.90 5.59
CA GLN A 161 13.07 2.53 4.48
C GLN A 161 12.32 1.87 3.33
N ALA A 162 11.29 1.09 3.64
CA ALA A 162 10.44 0.39 2.67
C ALA A 162 8.96 0.83 2.78
N PRO A 163 8.64 2.10 2.46
CA PRO A 163 7.32 2.69 2.72
C PRO A 163 6.16 2.07 1.94
N PHE A 164 6.44 1.27 0.92
CA PHE A 164 5.45 0.61 0.07
C PHE A 164 5.43 -0.91 0.24
N GLU A 165 6.13 -1.47 1.23
CA GLU A 165 6.17 -2.92 1.44
C GLU A 165 4.78 -3.41 1.92
N PRO A 166 4.11 -4.32 1.17
CA PRO A 166 2.72 -4.68 1.43
C PRO A 166 2.47 -5.34 2.80
N ARG A 167 3.37 -6.23 3.23
CA ARG A 167 3.25 -6.94 4.52
C ARG A 167 3.43 -5.97 5.67
N ALA A 168 4.42 -5.09 5.57
CA ALA A 168 4.68 -4.07 6.56
C ALA A 168 3.45 -3.16 6.72
N LEU A 169 2.92 -2.61 5.63
CA LEU A 169 1.72 -1.78 5.64
C LEU A 169 0.52 -2.52 6.26
N PHE A 170 0.32 -3.79 5.90
CA PHE A 170 -0.77 -4.61 6.44
C PHE A 170 -0.67 -4.80 7.95
N TYR A 171 0.44 -5.32 8.46
CA TYR A 171 0.60 -5.56 9.91
C TYR A 171 0.62 -4.25 10.70
N SER A 172 1.27 -3.20 10.18
CA SER A 172 1.22 -1.87 10.80
C SER A 172 -0.21 -1.35 10.89
N ALA A 173 -1.04 -1.53 9.86
CA ALA A 173 -2.44 -1.12 9.92
C ALA A 173 -3.20 -1.86 11.01
N LEU A 174 -3.03 -3.18 11.13
CA LEU A 174 -3.64 -3.97 12.20
C LEU A 174 -3.20 -3.51 13.59
N SER A 175 -1.92 -3.22 13.78
CA SER A 175 -1.40 -2.67 15.05
C SER A 175 -2.05 -1.31 15.38
N ARG A 176 -2.22 -0.44 14.38
CA ARG A 176 -2.89 0.86 14.55
C ARG A 176 -4.37 0.73 14.86
N ILE A 177 -5.09 -0.20 14.24
CA ILE A 177 -6.48 -0.51 14.58
C ILE A 177 -6.60 -0.92 16.04
N ALA A 178 -5.73 -1.81 16.50
CA ALA A 178 -5.74 -2.28 17.87
C ALA A 178 -5.39 -1.18 18.89
N LYS A 179 -4.56 -0.21 18.50
CA LYS A 179 -4.20 0.97 19.31
C LYS A 179 -5.23 2.11 19.25
N GLY A 180 -6.23 2.03 18.36
CA GLY A 180 -7.23 3.07 18.15
C GLY A 180 -6.79 4.20 17.20
N ASP A 181 -5.62 4.06 16.56
CA ASP A 181 -5.06 5.01 15.61
C ASP A 181 -5.69 4.83 14.22
N TYR A 182 -7.01 4.97 14.13
CA TYR A 182 -7.78 4.58 12.95
C TYR A 182 -7.43 5.36 11.68
N ASP A 183 -7.10 6.65 11.78
CA ASP A 183 -6.73 7.46 10.61
C ASP A 183 -5.41 6.97 9.98
N ILE A 184 -4.44 6.55 10.81
CA ILE A 184 -3.19 5.97 10.33
C ILE A 184 -3.44 4.58 9.72
N ALA A 185 -4.31 3.78 10.35
CA ALA A 185 -4.69 2.49 9.82
C ALA A 185 -5.35 2.60 8.45
N GLU A 186 -6.33 3.50 8.30
CA GLU A 186 -7.02 3.75 7.04
C GLU A 186 -6.04 4.15 5.94
N ALA A 187 -5.16 5.12 6.21
CA ALA A 187 -4.17 5.59 5.24
C ALA A 187 -3.30 4.44 4.71
N ARG A 188 -2.88 3.52 5.60
CA ARG A 188 -2.05 2.36 5.23
C ARG A 188 -2.81 1.30 4.45
N LEU A 189 -4.06 1.01 4.82
CA LEU A 189 -4.90 0.07 4.08
C LEU A 189 -5.22 0.61 2.68
N VAL A 190 -5.48 1.91 2.54
CA VAL A 190 -5.68 2.57 1.24
C VAL A 190 -4.40 2.53 0.41
N GLN A 191 -3.24 2.84 1.02
CA GLN A 191 -1.95 2.73 0.34
C GLN A 191 -1.68 1.30 -0.16
N LEU A 192 -2.03 0.30 0.64
CA LEU A 192 -1.91 -1.11 0.27
C LEU A 192 -2.82 -1.47 -0.91
N LEU A 193 -4.07 -0.98 -0.95
CA LEU A 193 -5.01 -1.20 -2.05
C LEU A 193 -4.57 -0.52 -3.36
N ASN A 194 -3.78 0.54 -3.28
CA ASN A 194 -3.21 1.22 -4.44
C ASN A 194 -2.07 0.43 -5.09
N ASN A 195 -1.56 -0.65 -4.47
CA ASN A 195 -0.56 -1.51 -5.07
C ASN A 195 -1.22 -2.43 -6.14
N PRO A 196 -0.87 -2.28 -7.44
CA PRO A 196 -1.44 -3.10 -8.50
C PRO A 196 -1.02 -4.58 -8.42
N GLU A 197 0.12 -4.87 -7.80
CA GLU A 197 0.67 -6.23 -7.65
C GLU A 197 0.09 -6.99 -6.45
N LEU A 198 -0.80 -6.35 -5.67
CA LEU A 198 -1.44 -7.00 -4.53
C LEU A 198 -2.27 -8.21 -4.99
N PRO A 199 -2.10 -9.40 -4.40
CA PRO A 199 -2.93 -10.56 -4.70
C PRO A 199 -4.41 -10.30 -4.43
N GLU A 200 -5.30 -10.81 -5.29
CA GLU A 200 -6.75 -10.56 -5.19
C GLU A 200 -7.33 -10.99 -3.84
N GLN A 201 -6.90 -12.13 -3.31
CA GLN A 201 -7.35 -12.61 -2.01
C GLN A 201 -6.99 -11.64 -0.89
N LEU A 202 -5.78 -11.07 -0.93
CA LEU A 202 -5.35 -10.09 0.07
C LEU A 202 -6.08 -8.76 -0.12
N ARG A 203 -6.36 -8.36 -1.37
CA ARG A 203 -7.17 -7.18 -1.68
C ARG A 203 -8.55 -7.26 -1.04
N LEU A 204 -9.21 -8.42 -1.11
CA LEU A 204 -10.51 -8.65 -0.45
C LEU A 204 -10.41 -8.53 1.08
N VAL A 205 -9.37 -9.11 1.69
CA VAL A 205 -9.16 -9.01 3.14
C VAL A 205 -8.94 -7.55 3.55
N VAL A 206 -8.17 -6.79 2.79
CA VAL A 206 -7.90 -5.37 3.09
C VAL A 206 -9.16 -4.52 2.93
N GLN A 207 -10.00 -4.79 1.92
CA GLN A 207 -11.30 -4.13 1.75
C GLN A 207 -12.26 -4.43 2.89
N ASP A 208 -12.30 -5.69 3.36
CA ASP A 208 -13.12 -6.09 4.51
C ASP A 208 -12.66 -5.36 5.77
N GLN A 209 -11.34 -5.29 6.02
CA GLN A 209 -10.79 -4.54 7.15
C GLN A 209 -11.11 -3.05 7.09
N LEU A 210 -11.03 -2.43 5.92
CA LEU A 210 -11.41 -1.03 5.73
C LEU A 210 -12.91 -0.81 5.98
N THR A 211 -13.75 -1.75 5.55
CA THR A 211 -15.20 -1.70 5.81
C THR A 211 -15.52 -1.84 7.30
N ALA A 212 -14.86 -2.78 7.99
CA ALA A 212 -14.99 -2.98 9.43
C ALA A 212 -14.50 -1.76 10.21
N LEU A 213 -13.39 -1.15 9.78
CA LEU A 213 -12.85 0.08 10.37
C LEU A 213 -13.85 1.24 10.26
N ASN A 214 -14.42 1.45 9.07
CA ASN A 214 -15.43 2.48 8.84
C ASN A 214 -16.69 2.24 9.68
N ALA A 215 -17.16 0.99 9.77
CA ALA A 215 -18.29 0.62 10.60
C ALA A 215 -18.01 0.87 12.09
N ARG A 216 -16.79 0.59 12.55
CA ARG A 216 -16.37 0.85 13.93
C ARG A 216 -16.30 2.34 14.23
N GLN A 217 -15.72 3.14 13.34
CA GLN A 217 -15.69 4.60 13.48
C GLN A 217 -17.11 5.19 13.47
N ALA A 218 -18.01 4.66 12.65
CA ALA A 218 -19.42 5.05 12.64
C ALA A 218 -20.15 4.63 13.94
N ALA A 219 -19.84 3.44 14.47
CA ALA A 219 -20.41 2.95 15.72
C ALA A 219 -19.84 3.68 16.95
N GLU A 220 -18.57 4.07 16.96
CA GLU A 220 -17.97 4.87 18.04
C GLU A 220 -18.44 6.33 17.95
N GLY A 221 -18.62 6.87 16.74
CA GLY A 221 -19.33 8.12 16.50
C GLY A 221 -20.81 8.06 16.92
N GLY A 222 -21.47 6.92 16.75
CA GLY A 222 -22.87 6.67 17.13
C GLY A 222 -23.08 6.29 18.61
N ALA A 223 -22.13 5.63 19.25
CA ALA A 223 -22.13 5.37 20.70
C ALA A 223 -21.78 6.66 21.48
N SER A 224 -20.98 7.55 20.86
CA SER A 224 -20.86 8.95 21.28
C SER A 224 -22.18 9.72 21.09
N ALA A 225 -23.11 9.27 20.23
CA ALA A 225 -24.47 9.83 20.08
C ALA A 225 -25.50 9.24 21.08
N ALA A 226 -25.31 8.02 21.57
CA ALA A 226 -26.22 7.37 22.53
C ALA A 226 -25.92 7.77 23.99
N ASN A 227 -24.65 7.96 24.36
CA ASN A 227 -24.24 8.50 25.66
C ASN A 227 -24.20 10.04 25.72
N SER A 228 -24.68 10.74 24.68
CA SER A 228 -24.72 12.22 24.63
C SER A 228 -26.12 12.82 24.79
N SER A 229 -27.11 12.01 25.15
CA SER A 229 -28.40 12.54 25.57
C SER A 229 -28.35 13.24 26.94
N GLU A 230 -27.27 13.07 27.71
CA GLU A 230 -27.15 13.66 29.06
C GLU A 230 -25.92 14.58 29.25
N GLU A 231 -25.02 14.68 28.26
CA GLU A 231 -23.82 15.54 28.33
C GLU A 231 -23.69 16.53 27.16
N ALA A 232 -24.77 16.73 26.40
CA ALA A 232 -24.94 17.80 25.42
C ALA A 232 -25.35 19.14 26.08
N ALA A 233 -24.65 19.55 27.14
CA ALA A 233 -24.86 20.84 27.81
C ALA A 233 -23.83 21.90 27.33
N GLY A 234 -23.65 22.00 26.01
CA GLY A 234 -22.79 22.99 25.36
C GLY A 234 -23.44 23.55 24.09
N PRO A 235 -23.02 24.74 23.61
CA PRO A 235 -23.63 25.38 22.44
C PRO A 235 -23.37 24.56 21.16
N ALA A 236 -24.38 24.50 20.29
CA ALA A 236 -24.36 23.75 19.04
C ALA A 236 -24.44 24.68 17.82
N ILE A 237 -23.61 24.43 16.81
CA ILE A 237 -23.58 25.19 15.56
C ILE A 237 -24.25 24.34 14.48
N ALA A 238 -25.47 24.69 14.10
CA ALA A 238 -26.18 24.07 12.99
C ALA A 238 -25.89 24.80 11.68
N VAL A 239 -25.43 24.08 10.66
CA VAL A 239 -25.01 24.62 9.37
C VAL A 239 -25.73 23.87 8.27
N THR A 240 -26.47 24.59 7.44
CA THR A 240 -27.05 24.04 6.21
C THR A 240 -26.09 24.35 5.07
N VAL A 241 -25.38 23.34 4.59
CA VAL A 241 -24.39 23.48 3.53
C VAL A 241 -25.05 23.24 2.18
N SER A 242 -24.94 24.21 1.28
CA SER A 242 -25.39 24.13 -0.10
C SER A 242 -24.23 24.38 -1.06
N ILE A 243 -24.40 24.01 -2.33
CA ILE A 243 -23.39 24.20 -3.37
C ILE A 243 -23.95 25.13 -4.43
N ASP A 244 -23.12 26.07 -4.87
CA ASP A 244 -23.44 26.87 -6.05
C ASP A 244 -23.62 25.95 -7.28
N SER A 245 -24.71 26.16 -8.01
CA SER A 245 -25.02 25.44 -9.25
C SER A 245 -23.91 25.45 -10.32
N ALA A 246 -22.96 26.40 -10.25
CA ALA A 246 -21.82 26.49 -11.14
C ALA A 246 -20.68 25.49 -10.80
N LEU A 247 -20.70 24.90 -9.60
CA LEU A 247 -19.66 23.99 -9.12
C LEU A 247 -20.10 22.53 -9.21
N SER A 248 -19.17 21.65 -9.54
CA SER A 248 -19.41 20.20 -9.66
C SER A 248 -18.73 19.46 -8.51
N VAL A 249 -19.45 18.51 -7.90
CA VAL A 249 -18.92 17.66 -6.84
C VAL A 249 -18.24 16.44 -7.45
N PRO A 250 -16.95 16.19 -7.15
CA PRO A 250 -16.27 14.99 -7.62
C PRO A 250 -16.92 13.72 -7.04
N PRO A 251 -16.97 12.61 -7.81
CA PRO A 251 -17.49 11.34 -7.29
C PRO A 251 -16.62 10.85 -6.13
N ARG A 252 -17.27 10.41 -5.04
CA ARG A 252 -16.64 9.98 -3.77
C ARG A 252 -15.89 11.09 -3.01
N ALA A 253 -16.19 12.36 -3.28
CA ALA A 253 -15.63 13.45 -2.49
C ALA A 253 -16.15 13.45 -1.05
N ILE A 254 -15.35 14.02 -0.15
CA ILE A 254 -15.67 14.16 1.27
C ILE A 254 -15.88 15.62 1.59
N LEU A 255 -16.97 15.93 2.29
CA LEU A 255 -17.29 17.25 2.83
C LEU A 255 -16.71 17.37 4.25
N TYR A 256 -15.80 18.32 4.43
CA TYR A 256 -15.26 18.74 5.72
C TYR A 256 -15.89 20.06 6.12
N VAL A 257 -16.52 20.11 7.29
CA VAL A 257 -17.02 21.35 7.89
C VAL A 257 -16.19 21.62 9.14
N PHE A 258 -15.50 22.76 9.15
CA PHE A 258 -14.59 23.13 10.24
C PHE A 258 -14.96 24.49 10.81
N ALA A 259 -14.92 24.60 12.14
CA ALA A 259 -15.06 25.85 12.87
C ALA A 259 -13.69 26.29 13.39
N ARG A 260 -13.30 27.52 13.06
CA ARG A 260 -12.05 28.17 13.46
C ARG A 260 -12.37 29.48 14.17
N GLU A 261 -11.39 30.01 14.89
CA GLU A 261 -11.47 31.36 15.41
C GLU A 261 -11.13 32.37 14.31
N ALA A 262 -11.98 33.37 14.08
CA ALA A 262 -11.99 34.21 12.87
C ALA A 262 -10.71 35.05 12.64
N ASP A 263 -9.89 35.24 13.68
CA ASP A 263 -8.66 36.02 13.65
C ASP A 263 -7.38 35.18 13.80
N SER A 264 -7.53 33.85 13.91
CA SER A 264 -6.43 32.91 14.10
C SER A 264 -6.05 32.22 12.78
N ALA A 265 -5.44 32.98 11.86
CA ALA A 265 -4.99 32.46 10.57
C ALA A 265 -3.96 31.33 10.76
N GLY A 266 -4.27 30.13 10.26
CA GLY A 266 -3.39 28.96 10.33
C GLY A 266 -3.47 28.17 11.65
N ALA A 267 -4.30 28.57 12.61
CA ALA A 267 -4.54 27.76 13.80
C ALA A 267 -5.31 26.47 13.47
N PRO A 268 -5.07 25.37 14.22
CA PRO A 268 -5.88 24.16 14.08
C PRO A 268 -7.35 24.48 14.39
N PRO A 269 -8.30 23.87 13.64
CA PRO A 269 -9.71 24.10 13.86
C PRO A 269 -10.15 23.65 15.26
N ILE A 270 -11.13 24.38 15.80
CA ILE A 270 -11.73 24.08 17.10
C ILE A 270 -12.50 22.78 16.97
N ALA A 271 -13.40 22.71 15.98
CA ALA A 271 -14.21 21.54 15.69
C ALA A 271 -14.18 21.17 14.20
N VAL A 272 -14.23 19.88 13.90
CA VAL A 272 -14.25 19.36 12.53
C VAL A 272 -15.23 18.19 12.42
N LYS A 273 -16.10 18.25 11.41
CA LYS A 273 -16.96 17.13 11.03
C LYS A 273 -16.69 16.71 9.59
N ARG A 274 -16.60 15.39 9.38
CA ARG A 274 -16.42 14.76 8.05
C ARG A 274 -17.70 14.03 7.66
N VAL A 275 -18.21 14.28 6.46
CA VAL A 275 -19.38 13.57 5.91
C VAL A 275 -19.19 13.30 4.41
N PRO A 276 -19.75 12.23 3.85
CA PRO A 276 -19.77 12.01 2.40
C PRO A 276 -20.46 13.18 1.67
N ALA A 277 -19.86 13.68 0.57
CA ALA A 277 -20.43 14.75 -0.24
C ALA A 277 -21.42 14.21 -1.29
N THR A 278 -22.45 13.48 -0.85
CA THR A 278 -23.44 12.83 -1.74
C THR A 278 -24.71 13.64 -1.93
N ASP A 279 -25.26 14.21 -0.87
CA ASP A 279 -26.59 14.85 -0.87
C ASP A 279 -26.47 16.31 -0.40
N PHE A 280 -27.04 17.23 -1.19
CA PHE A 280 -27.09 18.67 -0.88
C PHE A 280 -28.53 19.19 -1.04
N PRO A 281 -29.00 20.10 -0.16
CA PRO A 281 -28.27 20.69 0.97
C PRO A 281 -28.02 19.70 2.12
N ALA A 282 -26.85 19.79 2.74
CA ALA A 282 -26.42 18.93 3.84
C ALA A 282 -26.58 19.65 5.19
N GLU A 283 -27.32 19.04 6.12
CA GLU A 283 -27.50 19.58 7.46
C GLU A 283 -26.42 19.05 8.41
N ILE A 284 -25.59 19.96 8.94
CA ILE A 284 -24.41 19.62 9.73
C ILE A 284 -24.48 20.34 11.07
N VAL A 285 -24.40 19.57 12.16
CA VAL A 285 -24.30 20.13 13.51
C VAL A 285 -22.89 19.91 14.05
N LEU A 286 -22.21 20.99 14.41
CA LEU A 286 -20.93 20.99 15.15
C LEU A 286 -21.20 21.25 16.63
N THR A 287 -20.55 20.49 17.49
CA THR A 287 -20.64 20.58 18.95
C THR A 287 -19.25 20.50 19.56
N ASP A 288 -19.13 20.73 20.88
CA ASP A 288 -17.87 20.53 21.61
C ASP A 288 -17.32 19.09 21.49
N ARG A 289 -18.15 18.10 21.07
CA ARG A 289 -17.71 16.72 20.82
C ARG A 289 -16.91 16.57 19.54
N ASP A 290 -17.08 17.50 18.60
CA ASP A 290 -16.37 17.53 17.33
C ASP A 290 -15.00 18.22 17.47
N ALA A 291 -14.59 18.56 18.71
CA ALA A 291 -13.37 19.31 18.96
C ALA A 291 -12.09 18.48 18.81
N MET A 292 -11.12 18.99 18.05
CA MET A 292 -9.85 18.28 17.76
C MET A 292 -8.85 18.31 18.92
N VAL A 293 -8.95 19.30 19.83
CA VAL A 293 -7.99 19.51 20.92
C VAL A 293 -8.70 19.46 22.26
N ALA A 294 -8.30 18.53 23.12
CA ALA A 294 -8.81 18.43 24.48
C ALA A 294 -8.57 19.75 25.23
N GLY A 295 -9.66 20.39 25.69
CA GLY A 295 -9.63 21.64 26.43
C GLY A 295 -9.90 22.92 25.63
N ARG A 296 -10.16 22.85 24.32
CA ARG A 296 -10.63 23.99 23.51
C ARG A 296 -12.09 23.76 23.08
N LYS A 297 -13.04 24.51 23.66
CA LYS A 297 -14.47 24.38 23.35
C LYS A 297 -14.92 25.43 22.33
N LEU A 298 -16.07 25.18 21.69
CA LEU A 298 -16.72 26.17 20.81
C LEU A 298 -17.13 27.40 21.61
N ALA A 299 -17.66 27.21 22.83
CA ALA A 299 -18.10 28.27 23.72
C ALA A 299 -17.00 29.31 24.05
N ASP A 300 -15.73 28.88 24.03
CA ASP A 300 -14.59 29.72 24.42
C ASP A 300 -14.12 30.65 23.28
N ALA A 301 -14.61 30.46 22.06
CA ALA A 301 -14.23 31.27 20.90
C ALA A 301 -14.90 32.64 20.95
N ALA A 302 -14.12 33.72 20.80
CA ALA A 302 -14.67 35.08 20.77
C ALA A 302 -15.39 35.39 19.44
N ALA A 303 -14.88 34.84 18.33
CA ALA A 303 -15.47 34.95 17.01
C ALA A 303 -15.21 33.67 16.22
N LEU A 304 -16.21 33.19 15.49
CA LEU A 304 -16.09 31.98 14.69
C LEU A 304 -16.06 32.29 13.19
N GLU A 305 -15.26 31.51 12.49
CA GLU A 305 -15.27 31.36 11.04
C GLU A 305 -15.51 29.89 10.74
N VAL A 306 -16.59 29.60 10.03
CA VAL A 306 -16.97 28.25 9.64
C VAL A 306 -16.76 28.10 8.15
N THR A 307 -16.03 27.06 7.77
CA THR A 307 -15.72 26.77 6.39
C THR A 307 -16.15 25.34 6.07
N ALA A 308 -16.85 25.19 4.95
CA ALA A 308 -17.15 23.90 4.37
C ALA A 308 -16.24 23.70 3.15
N ARG A 309 -15.56 22.55 3.05
CA ARG A 309 -14.71 22.20 1.92
C ARG A 309 -15.02 20.79 1.44
N ILE A 310 -15.16 20.63 0.13
CA ILE A 310 -15.27 19.33 -0.52
C ILE A 310 -13.91 19.00 -1.11
N SER A 311 -13.32 17.89 -0.65
CA SER A 311 -12.05 17.40 -1.14
C SER A 311 -12.22 16.13 -1.97
N ALA A 312 -11.61 16.12 -3.16
CA ALA A 312 -11.56 14.95 -4.03
C ALA A 312 -10.53 13.91 -3.57
N THR A 313 -9.48 14.35 -2.88
CA THR A 313 -8.36 13.50 -2.44
C THR A 313 -8.59 12.88 -1.06
N GLY A 314 -9.66 13.27 -0.37
CA GLY A 314 -9.97 12.80 0.98
C GLY A 314 -9.06 13.38 2.06
N ASN A 315 -8.33 14.46 1.77
CA ASN A 315 -7.44 15.10 2.72
C ASN A 315 -8.09 16.29 3.45
N ALA A 316 -7.82 16.40 4.74
CA ALA A 316 -8.26 17.53 5.57
C ALA A 316 -7.44 18.82 5.34
N ILE A 317 -6.41 18.79 4.49
CA ILE A 317 -5.62 19.95 4.05
C ILE A 317 -6.12 20.42 2.69
N ALA A 318 -6.18 21.74 2.48
CA ALA A 318 -6.62 22.30 1.20
C ALA A 318 -5.69 21.84 0.07
N SER A 319 -6.27 21.25 -0.96
CA SER A 319 -5.58 20.88 -2.19
C SER A 319 -6.08 21.72 -3.35
N ALA A 320 -5.21 21.97 -4.34
CA ALA A 320 -5.60 22.67 -5.56
C ALA A 320 -6.81 21.97 -6.22
N GLY A 321 -7.84 22.74 -6.56
CA GLY A 321 -9.09 22.23 -7.13
C GLY A 321 -10.14 21.76 -6.12
N ASP A 322 -9.87 21.78 -4.82
CA ASP A 322 -10.93 21.61 -3.80
C ASP A 322 -11.92 22.79 -3.90
N ILE A 323 -13.21 22.55 -3.67
CA ILE A 323 -14.22 23.61 -3.60
C ILE A 323 -14.57 23.91 -2.16
N TYR A 324 -14.75 25.19 -1.82
CA TYR A 324 -15.00 25.62 -0.45
C TYR A 324 -15.96 26.82 -0.37
N GLY A 325 -16.50 27.03 0.82
CA GLY A 325 -17.28 28.21 1.19
C GLY A 325 -17.02 28.56 2.65
N THR A 326 -17.01 29.86 2.96
CA THR A 326 -16.69 30.35 4.31
C THR A 326 -17.74 31.35 4.76
N VAL A 327 -18.20 31.20 6.01
CA VAL A 327 -19.13 32.12 6.67
C VAL A 327 -18.61 32.49 8.06
N ARG A 328 -18.79 33.75 8.43
CA ARG A 328 -18.55 34.26 9.79
C ARG A 328 -19.91 34.45 10.47
N PRO A 329 -20.41 33.46 11.22
CA PRO A 329 -21.68 33.62 11.91
C PRO A 329 -21.59 34.67 13.02
N ALA A 330 -22.74 35.25 13.37
CA ALA A 330 -22.87 36.05 14.58
C ALA A 330 -22.80 35.12 15.81
N TRP A 331 -21.59 34.84 16.27
CA TRP A 331 -21.32 33.96 17.40
C TRP A 331 -21.30 34.73 18.72
N SER A 332 -22.00 34.21 19.74
CA SER A 332 -22.08 34.78 21.09
C SER A 332 -21.78 33.76 22.19
N GLY A 333 -21.26 32.59 21.85
CA GLY A 333 -21.09 31.48 22.79
C GLY A 333 -22.37 30.64 23.01
N GLU A 334 -23.44 30.91 22.26
CA GLU A 334 -24.71 30.17 22.29
C GLU A 334 -24.96 29.43 20.96
N SER A 335 -25.90 28.48 20.97
CA SER A 335 -26.25 27.72 19.76
C SER A 335 -26.71 28.65 18.63
N VAL A 336 -26.17 28.44 17.42
CA VAL A 336 -26.45 29.27 16.25
C VAL A 336 -26.76 28.40 15.04
N SER A 337 -27.67 28.87 14.18
CA SER A 337 -27.99 28.22 12.90
C SER A 337 -27.80 29.19 11.74
N PHE A 338 -27.15 28.74 10.65
CA PHE A 338 -26.98 29.55 9.45
C PHE A 338 -26.77 28.70 8.20
N ASP A 339 -26.95 29.32 7.04
CA ASP A 339 -26.68 28.71 5.74
C ASP A 339 -25.25 29.02 5.29
N LEU A 340 -24.60 28.04 4.68
CA LEU A 340 -23.27 28.17 4.10
C LEU A 340 -23.33 27.69 2.65
N VAL A 341 -22.91 28.53 1.71
CA VAL A 341 -22.82 28.20 0.28
C VAL A 341 -21.37 27.93 -0.08
N ILE A 342 -21.10 26.79 -0.70
CA ILE A 342 -19.82 26.48 -1.34
C ILE A 342 -19.83 27.15 -2.71
N ASP A 343 -19.00 28.18 -2.88
CA ASP A 343 -18.99 29.07 -4.05
C ASP A 343 -17.58 29.33 -4.62
N SER A 344 -16.54 28.85 -3.94
CA SER A 344 -15.14 29.16 -4.23
C SER A 344 -14.35 27.90 -4.57
N VAL A 345 -13.27 28.06 -5.34
CA VAL A 345 -12.33 26.98 -5.70
C VAL A 345 -10.95 27.34 -5.15
N VAL A 346 -10.27 26.39 -4.53
CA VAL A 346 -8.88 26.57 -4.08
C VAL A 346 -8.00 26.70 -5.33
N ALA A 347 -7.38 27.88 -5.47
CA ALA A 347 -6.47 28.18 -6.57
C ALA A 347 -5.26 27.24 -6.59
N GLU A 348 -4.71 27.02 -7.80
CA GLU A 348 -3.39 26.38 -7.99
C GLU A 348 -2.25 27.18 -7.34
#